data_AF-A0A7K4H7M3-F1
#
_entry.id   AF-A0A7K4H7M3-F1
#
_cell.length_a   1.000
_cell.length_b   1.000
_cell.length_c   1.000
_cell.angle_alpha   90.00
_cell.angle_beta   90.00
_cell.angle_gamma   90.00
#
_symmetry.space_group_name_H-M   'P 1'
#
loop_
_entity.id
_entity.type
_entity.pdbx_description
1 polymer ?
#
loop_
_entity_poly.entity_id
_entity_poly.type
_entity_poly.pdbx_seq_one_letter_code
_entity_poly.pdbx_strand_id
1 'polypeptide(L)'
;MSNWSVIEIKTGKKLCECSDERDAILIVSLDPHNKTYTKNKYILDQIIDVESESQKQLPTNEIVVNMEGGVGGSWREIPSEIMYREETNKQLLKQSELKEFKPE
;
A
#
# COMPACT_ATOMS: atom_id res chain seq x y z
N MET A 1 27.09 5.01 -0.51
CA MET A 1 26.41 6.14 -1.20
C MET A 1 26.46 7.32 -0.25
N SER A 2 27.02 8.45 -0.66
CA SER A 2 27.01 9.67 0.15
C SER A 2 25.87 10.58 -0.30
N ASN A 3 25.12 11.12 0.64
CA ASN A 3 24.01 12.04 0.41
C ASN A 3 24.32 13.41 1.04
N TRP A 4 23.58 14.43 0.64
CA TRP A 4 23.69 15.79 1.16
C TRP A 4 22.42 16.16 1.90
N SER A 5 22.53 16.87 3.01
CA SER A 5 21.37 17.33 3.78
C SER A 5 21.42 18.82 3.95
N VAL A 6 20.28 19.47 3.70
CA VAL A 6 20.11 20.90 3.97
C VAL A 6 19.52 21.06 5.35
N ILE A 7 20.13 21.93 6.16
CA ILE A 7 19.82 22.15 7.56
C ILE A 7 19.55 23.64 7.76
N GLU A 8 18.54 23.96 8.57
CA GLU A 8 18.28 25.31 9.01
C GLU A 8 19.28 25.71 10.11
N ILE A 9 19.96 26.85 9.94
CA ILE A 9 21.02 27.33 10.84
C ILE A 9 20.48 27.64 12.25
N LYS A 10 19.28 28.23 12.34
CA LYS A 10 18.70 28.69 13.61
C LYS A 10 18.21 27.54 14.49
N THR A 11 17.61 26.51 13.89
CA THR A 11 16.98 25.41 14.61
C THR A 11 17.81 24.13 14.60
N GLY A 12 18.81 24.03 13.71
CA GLY A 12 19.54 22.80 13.46
C GLY A 12 18.67 21.71 12.83
N LYS A 13 17.44 22.04 12.41
CA LYS A 13 16.50 21.06 11.86
C LYS A 13 16.85 20.76 10.40
N LYS A 14 16.84 19.47 10.08
CA LYS A 14 16.99 19.00 8.70
C LYS A 14 15.74 19.35 7.89
N LEU A 15 15.96 20.05 6.78
CA LEU A 15 14.91 20.49 5.86
C LEU A 15 14.65 19.45 4.78
N CYS A 16 15.71 18.94 4.15
CA CYS A 16 15.62 17.96 3.08
C CYS A 16 16.91 17.15 2.91
N GLU A 17 16.80 16.03 2.21
CA GLU A 17 17.94 15.28 1.67
C GLU A 17 18.03 15.45 0.16
N CYS A 18 19.27 15.55 -0.33
CA CYS A 18 19.63 15.66 -1.73
C CYS A 18 20.63 14.54 -2.07
N SER A 19 20.50 13.97 -3.26
CA SER A 19 21.44 12.96 -3.75
C SER A 19 22.72 13.58 -4.30
N ASP A 20 22.64 14.76 -4.93
CA ASP A 20 23.78 15.50 -5.49
C ASP A 20 24.08 16.77 -4.66
N GLU A 21 25.33 17.20 -4.64
CA GLU A 21 25.78 18.41 -3.95
C GLU A 21 25.16 19.65 -4.58
N ARG A 22 25.05 19.66 -5.91
CA ARG A 22 24.51 20.79 -6.67
C ARG A 22 23.08 21.13 -6.29
N ASP A 23 22.27 20.11 -6.02
CA ASP A 23 20.89 20.29 -5.58
C ASP A 23 20.83 20.91 -4.18
N ALA A 24 21.71 20.48 -3.27
CA ALA A 24 21.82 21.07 -1.93
C ALA A 24 22.28 22.54 -1.99
N ILE A 25 23.26 22.85 -2.83
CA ILE A 25 23.74 24.22 -3.06
C ILE A 25 22.62 25.09 -3.62
N LEU A 26 21.81 24.59 -4.56
CA LEU A 26 20.69 25.34 -5.12
C LEU A 26 19.65 25.70 -4.04
N ILE A 27 19.37 24.80 -3.11
CA ILE A 27 18.41 25.07 -2.03
C ILE A 27 18.97 26.08 -1.02
N VAL A 28 20.28 26.01 -0.74
CA VAL A 28 20.98 26.97 0.13
C VAL A 28 21.10 28.34 -0.53
N SER A 29 21.31 28.41 -1.85
CA SER A 29 21.43 29.69 -2.56
C SER A 29 20.15 30.52 -2.57
N LEU A 30 18.98 29.88 -2.38
CA LEU A 30 17.70 30.56 -2.19
C LEU A 30 17.60 31.31 -0.85
N ASP A 31 18.30 30.84 0.19
CA ASP A 31 18.36 31.52 1.49
C ASP A 31 19.67 31.16 2.23
N PRO A 32 20.78 31.84 1.87
CA PRO A 32 22.11 31.49 2.38
C PRO A 32 22.32 31.89 3.85
N HIS A 33 21.46 32.75 4.40
CA HIS A 33 21.60 33.23 5.78
C HIS A 33 20.91 32.30 6.80
N ASN A 34 19.88 31.56 6.38
CA ASN A 34 19.19 30.64 7.28
C ASN A 34 19.43 29.16 6.95
N LYS A 35 20.08 28.82 5.84
CA LYS A 35 20.30 27.42 5.42
C LYS A 35 21.77 27.11 5.24
N THR A 36 22.15 25.89 5.58
CA THR A 36 23.47 25.31 5.33
C THR A 36 23.32 23.89 4.83
N TYR A 37 24.38 23.30 4.28
CA TYR A 37 24.37 21.94 3.78
C TYR A 37 25.52 21.12 4.37
N THR A 38 25.30 19.82 4.59
CA THR A 38 26.31 18.89 5.10
C THR A 38 26.31 17.60 4.32
N LYS A 39 27.46 16.94 4.23
CA LYS A 39 27.61 15.64 3.59
C LYS A 39 27.37 14.54 4.61
N ASN A 40 26.33 13.76 4.41
CA ASN A 40 26.05 12.58 5.20
C ASN A 40 26.74 11.36 4.56
N LYS A 41 27.50 10.65 5.38
CA LYS A 41 28.29 9.49 4.94
C LYS A 41 27.50 8.18 5.05
N TYR A 42 26.43 8.17 5.84
CA TYR A 42 25.61 7.00 6.14
C TYR A 42 24.13 7.40 6.23
N ILE A 43 23.26 6.73 5.47
CA ILE A 43 21.80 6.88 5.53
C ILE A 43 21.21 6.03 6.67
N LEU A 44 21.90 4.95 7.04
CA LEU A 44 21.40 3.91 7.92
C LEU A 44 22.19 3.96 9.22
N ASP A 45 21.67 4.67 10.22
CA ASP A 45 22.27 4.72 11.56
C ASP A 45 22.20 3.35 12.27
N GLN A 46 21.43 2.38 11.75
CA GLN A 46 21.46 0.99 12.22
C GLN A 46 21.14 0.05 11.07
N ILE A 47 22.13 -0.73 10.61
CA ILE A 47 21.86 -1.96 9.88
C ILE A 47 21.56 -2.99 10.96
N ILE A 48 20.28 -3.24 11.22
CA ILE A 48 19.89 -4.43 11.98
C ILE A 48 19.96 -5.57 10.98
N ASP A 49 20.95 -6.44 11.14
CA ASP A 49 20.96 -7.72 10.44
C ASP A 49 19.77 -8.52 10.96
N VAL A 50 18.67 -8.46 10.20
CA VAL A 50 17.54 -9.38 10.38
C VAL A 50 18.03 -10.72 9.87
N GLU A 51 18.67 -11.51 10.73
CA GLU A 51 18.80 -12.94 10.50
C GLU A 51 17.38 -13.43 10.23
N SER A 52 17.13 -13.89 9.01
CA SER A 52 15.81 -14.38 8.63
C SER A 52 15.37 -15.40 9.67
N GLU A 53 14.29 -15.12 10.40
CA GLU A 53 13.57 -16.03 11.30
C GLU A 53 12.95 -17.21 10.49
N SER A 54 13.71 -17.79 9.54
CA SER A 54 13.34 -18.92 8.69
C SER A 54 13.02 -20.19 9.48
N GLN A 55 13.27 -20.19 10.80
CA GLN A 55 12.92 -21.26 11.72
C GLN A 55 11.81 -20.91 12.72
N LYS A 56 11.16 -19.75 12.59
CA LYS A 56 9.96 -19.46 13.38
C LYS A 56 8.76 -20.11 12.71
N GLN A 57 8.69 -21.42 12.84
CA GLN A 57 7.50 -22.18 12.50
C GLN A 57 6.36 -21.62 13.34
N LEU A 58 5.32 -21.13 12.67
CA LEU A 58 4.07 -20.77 13.33
C LEU A 58 3.62 -21.99 14.14
N PRO A 59 3.15 -21.81 15.39
CA PRO A 59 2.66 -22.91 16.20
C PRO A 59 1.45 -23.55 15.50
N THR A 60 1.68 -24.62 14.73
CA THR A 60 0.65 -25.38 14.02
C THR A 60 -0.08 -26.35 14.94
N ASN A 61 0.34 -26.45 16.20
CA ASN A 61 -0.20 -27.37 17.20
C ASN A 61 -1.67 -27.08 17.59
N GLU A 62 -2.19 -25.89 17.29
CA GLU A 62 -3.58 -25.50 17.59
C GLU A 62 -4.50 -25.48 16.34
N ILE A 63 -4.01 -25.88 15.17
CA ILE A 63 -4.85 -25.97 13.97
C ILE A 63 -5.74 -27.21 14.09
N VAL A 64 -6.91 -27.04 14.70
CA VAL A 64 -7.96 -28.06 14.71
C VAL A 64 -8.63 -28.04 13.33
N VAL A 65 -8.26 -29.00 12.47
CA VAL A 65 -8.93 -29.20 11.18
C VAL A 65 -10.25 -29.92 11.44
N ASN A 66 -11.38 -29.25 11.24
CA ASN A 66 -12.68 -29.92 11.25
C ASN A 66 -12.80 -30.80 9.99
N MET A 67 -12.51 -32.10 10.13
CA MET A 67 -12.64 -33.08 9.04
C MET A 67 -14.10 -33.35 8.63
N GLU A 68 -15.09 -32.87 9.39
CA GLU A 68 -16.51 -32.96 9.02
C GLU A 68 -16.96 -31.86 8.04
N GLY A 69 -16.07 -30.95 7.67
CA GLY A 69 -16.32 -29.90 6.68
C GLY A 69 -15.04 -29.58 5.93
N GLY A 70 -14.66 -30.46 5.01
CA GLY A 70 -13.57 -30.21 4.07
C GLY A 70 -13.61 -28.79 3.52
N VAL A 71 -12.45 -28.19 3.32
CA VAL A 71 -12.24 -26.86 2.71
C VAL A 71 -13.19 -26.64 1.53
N GLY A 72 -14.25 -25.87 1.77
CA GLY A 72 -15.32 -25.63 0.80
C GLY A 72 -16.66 -26.03 1.38
N GLY A 73 -17.40 -25.05 1.90
CA GLY A 73 -18.76 -25.25 2.39
C GLY A 73 -19.66 -25.97 1.38
N SER A 74 -20.85 -26.39 1.83
CA SER A 74 -21.85 -27.14 1.07
C SER A 74 -22.08 -26.61 -0.36
N TRP A 75 -21.31 -27.09 -1.33
CA TRP A 75 -21.53 -26.82 -2.74
C TRP A 75 -22.71 -27.66 -3.22
N ARG A 76 -23.66 -27.02 -3.89
CA ARG A 76 -24.69 -27.72 -4.67
C ARG A 76 -24.50 -27.36 -6.13
N GLU A 77 -24.62 -28.36 -7.00
CA GLU A 77 -24.62 -28.15 -8.44
C GLU A 77 -25.93 -27.46 -8.82
N ILE A 78 -25.83 -26.28 -9.45
CA ILE A 78 -26.98 -25.51 -9.92
C ILE A 78 -27.06 -25.67 -11.44
N PRO A 79 -28.17 -26.21 -12.00
CA PRO A 79 -28.37 -26.29 -13.44
C PRO A 79 -28.22 -24.94 -14.13
N SER A 80 -27.58 -24.93 -15.31
CA SER A 80 -27.30 -23.71 -16.07
C SER A 80 -28.57 -22.92 -16.45
N GLU A 81 -29.68 -23.60 -16.69
CA GLU A 81 -30.99 -22.97 -16.99
C GLU A 81 -31.47 -22.07 -15.85
N ILE A 82 -31.21 -22.44 -14.59
CA ILE A 82 -31.58 -21.63 -13.41
C ILE A 82 -30.72 -20.36 -13.36
N MET A 83 -29.42 -20.47 -13.66
CA MET A 83 -28.51 -19.33 -13.74
C MET A 83 -28.95 -18.33 -14.82
N TYR A 84 -29.24 -18.80 -16.04
CA TYR A 84 -29.68 -17.94 -17.14
C TYR A 84 -31.04 -17.27 -16.85
N ARG A 85 -31.96 -17.97 -16.17
CA ARG A 85 -33.27 -17.42 -15.81
C ARG A 85 -33.17 -16.30 -14.77
N GLU A 86 -32.28 -16.41 -13.80
CA GLU A 86 -32.07 -15.36 -12.82
C GLU A 86 -31.42 -14.10 -13.43
N GLU A 87 -30.49 -14.27 -14.35
CA GLU A 87 -29.84 -13.14 -15.05
C GLU A 87 -30.82 -12.37 -15.93
N THR A 88 -31.65 -13.08 -16.69
CA THR A 88 -32.69 -12.46 -17.53
C THR A 88 -33.73 -11.72 -16.68
N ASN A 89 -34.16 -12.29 -15.56
CA ASN A 89 -35.06 -11.62 -14.61
C ASN A 89 -34.43 -10.34 -14.01
N LYS A 90 -33.14 -10.35 -13.68
CA LYS A 90 -32.42 -9.14 -13.22
C LYS A 90 -32.34 -8.06 -14.31
N GLN A 91 -32.12 -8.43 -15.57
CA GLN A 91 -32.08 -7.49 -16.69
C GLN A 91 -33.47 -6.89 -16.98
N LEU A 92 -34.52 -7.72 -16.93
CA LEU A 92 -35.91 -7.27 -17.09
C LEU A 92 -36.32 -6.29 -15.99
N LEU A 93 -35.95 -6.55 -14.73
CA LEU A 93 -36.21 -5.64 -13.61
C LEU A 93 -35.51 -4.28 -13.81
N LYS A 94 -34.23 -4.29 -14.19
CA LYS A 94 -33.48 -3.06 -14.52
C LYS A 94 -34.12 -2.26 -15.65
N GLN A 95 -34.67 -2.93 -16.67
CA GLN A 95 -35.34 -2.25 -17.78
C GLN A 95 -36.72 -1.70 -17.41
N SER A 96 -37.45 -2.36 -16.50
CA SER A 96 -38.71 -1.84 -15.99
C SER A 96 -38.52 -0.60 -15.10
N GLU A 97 -37.42 -0.52 -14.34
CA GLU A 97 -37.06 0.65 -13.53
C GLU A 97 -36.63 1.87 -14.38
N LEU A 98 -36.27 1.66 -15.66
CA LEU A 98 -35.82 2.71 -16.57
C LEU A 98 -36.92 3.29 -17.48
N LYS A 99 -38.18 2.86 -17.33
CA LYS A 99 -39.31 3.37 -18.13
C LYS A 99 -40.34 4.11 -17.29
N GLU A 100 -39.94 5.22 -16.68
CA GLU A 100 -40.89 6.27 -16.30
C GLU A 100 -40.22 7.65 -16.29
N PHE A 101 -39.99 8.20 -17.49
CA PHE A 101 -39.81 9.64 -17.65
C PHE A 101 -40.68 10.07 -18.84
N LYS A 102 -41.91 10.48 -18.55
CA LYS A 102 -42.76 11.21 -19.49
C LYS A 102 -42.57 12.71 -19.20
N PRO A 103 -41.90 13.48 -20.05
CA PRO A 103 -41.94 14.94 -19.94
C PRO A 103 -43.33 15.46 -20.38
N GLU A 104 -43.87 16.42 -19.61
CA GLU A 104 -45.05 17.24 -19.97
C GLU A 104 -44.79 18.13 -21.20
#